data_AF-R1C772-F1
#
_entry.id   AF-R1C772-F1
#
_cell.length_a   1.000
_cell.length_b   1.000
_cell.length_c   1.000
_cell.angle_alpha   90.00
_cell.angle_beta   90.00
_cell.angle_gamma   90.00
#
_symmetry.space_group_name_H-M   'P 1'
#
loop_
_entity.id
_entity.type
_entity.pdbx_description
1 polymer ?
#
loop_
_entity_poly.entity_id
_entity_poly.type
_entity_poly.pdbx_seq_one_letter_code
_entity_poly.pdbx_strand_id
1 'polypeptide(L)'
;MTLYTTRKAPDGSTVEEPERVIETRLTGFGVHAGVLASSLALPLLSVVPLPVVSGVFLHLGRRVVAGNLFVERCKKLWLEKGTLDPRVDGAEREMVALGRWAVFRFTAAACLLGLLALRCNPSTALVFPSVIGVLMLVRVKLVPRMFSRRELRLLDTAIGDSL
;
A
#
# COMPACT_ATOMS: atom_id res chain seq x y z
N MET A 1 -10.98 3.30 -15.82
CA MET A 1 -10.69 4.64 -16.37
C MET A 1 -10.97 5.63 -15.26
N THR A 2 -10.10 6.61 -15.08
CA THR A 2 -10.15 7.58 -13.98
C THR A 2 -10.44 8.94 -14.57
N LEU A 3 -11.39 9.67 -13.98
CA LEU A 3 -11.65 11.06 -14.34
C LEU A 3 -10.74 11.94 -13.48
N TYR A 4 -10.05 12.84 -14.15
CA TYR A 4 -9.18 13.83 -13.52
C TYR A 4 -9.90 15.17 -13.55
N THR A 5 -9.90 15.85 -12.41
CA THR A 5 -10.34 17.24 -12.34
C THR A 5 -9.11 18.12 -12.24
N THR A 6 -9.08 19.18 -13.03
CA THR A 6 -8.00 20.17 -13.00
C THR A 6 -8.33 21.22 -11.96
N ARG A 7 -7.67 21.15 -10.79
CA ARG A 7 -7.78 22.20 -9.77
C ARG A 7 -6.68 23.24 -10.02
N LYS A 8 -7.07 24.51 -10.14
CA LYS A 8 -6.13 25.63 -10.28
C LYS A 8 -5.59 25.97 -8.88
N ALA A 9 -4.29 25.78 -8.66
CA ALA A 9 -3.62 26.16 -7.42
C ALA A 9 -3.49 27.70 -7.32
N PRO A 10 -3.36 28.27 -6.11
CA PRO A 10 -3.16 29.71 -5.91
C PRO A 10 -1.87 30.25 -6.55
N ASP A 11 -0.92 29.37 -6.89
CA ASP A 11 0.32 29.66 -7.63
C ASP A 11 0.15 29.61 -9.16
N GLY A 12 -1.09 29.52 -9.66
CA GLY A 12 -1.40 29.51 -11.10
C GLY A 12 -1.10 28.18 -11.83
N SER A 13 -0.52 27.20 -11.15
CA SER A 13 -0.30 25.84 -11.65
C SER A 13 -1.60 25.01 -11.65
N THR A 14 -1.80 24.20 -12.69
CA THR A 14 -2.92 23.25 -12.80
C THR A 14 -2.51 21.92 -12.19
N VAL A 15 -3.13 21.53 -11.08
CA VAL A 15 -2.94 20.22 -10.44
C VAL A 15 -4.07 19.30 -10.91
N GLU A 16 -3.71 18.18 -11.55
CA GLU A 16 -4.67 17.15 -11.94
C GLU A 16 -4.88 16.19 -10.78
N GLU A 17 -6.04 16.30 -10.12
CA GLU A 17 -6.42 15.41 -9.02
C GLU A 17 -7.36 14.31 -9.55
N PRO A 18 -7.14 13.04 -9.16
CA PRO A 18 -8.07 11.96 -9.52
C PRO A 18 -9.38 12.13 -8.74
N GLU A 19 -10.45 12.52 -9.43
CA GLU A 19 -11.75 12.80 -8.80
C GLU A 19 -12.55 11.52 -8.58
N ARG A 20 -12.59 10.65 -9.59
CA ARG A 20 -13.45 9.46 -9.56
C ARG A 20 -12.95 8.35 -10.46
N VAL A 21 -13.09 7.13 -9.98
CA VAL A 21 -12.92 5.91 -10.79
C VAL A 21 -14.26 5.56 -11.41
N ILE A 22 -14.34 5.43 -12.74
CA ILE A 22 -15.56 4.92 -13.36
C ILE A 22 -15.70 3.42 -13.11
N GLU A 23 -16.87 3.03 -12.60
CA GLU A 23 -17.22 1.62 -12.39
C GLU A 23 -17.36 0.93 -13.75
N THR A 24 -16.61 -0.16 -13.94
CA THR A 24 -16.71 -0.96 -15.16
C THR A 24 -17.27 -2.34 -14.80
N ARG A 25 -18.53 -2.60 -15.18
CA ARG A 25 -19.21 -3.89 -14.95
C ARG A 25 -18.89 -4.91 -16.05
N LEU A 26 -18.70 -4.41 -17.27
CA LEU A 26 -18.42 -5.24 -18.45
C LEU A 26 -17.01 -5.86 -18.41
N THR A 27 -16.03 -5.16 -17.84
CA THR A 27 -14.65 -5.65 -17.71
C THR A 27 -14.59 -6.90 -16.84
N GLY A 28 -15.30 -6.92 -15.70
CA GLY A 28 -15.39 -8.10 -14.84
C GLY A 28 -16.04 -9.30 -15.56
N PHE A 29 -17.16 -9.07 -16.24
CA PHE A 29 -17.82 -10.13 -17.03
C PHE A 29 -16.89 -10.66 -18.14
N GLY A 30 -16.20 -9.77 -18.86
CA GLY A 30 -15.26 -10.13 -19.92
C GLY A 30 -14.08 -10.96 -19.42
N VAL A 31 -13.52 -10.64 -18.24
CA VAL A 31 -12.45 -11.44 -17.62
C VAL A 31 -12.95 -12.85 -17.29
N HIS A 32 -14.12 -12.99 -16.67
CA HIS A 32 -14.67 -14.31 -16.34
C HIS A 32 -14.99 -15.14 -17.59
N ALA A 33 -15.59 -14.52 -18.61
CA ALA A 33 -15.83 -15.18 -19.89
C ALA A 33 -14.51 -15.59 -20.56
N GLY A 34 -13.47 -14.75 -20.51
CA GLY A 34 -12.14 -15.06 -21.01
C GLY A 34 -11.46 -16.22 -20.27
N VAL A 35 -11.62 -16.30 -18.94
CA VAL A 35 -11.14 -17.45 -18.15
C VAL A 35 -11.86 -18.73 -18.56
N LEU A 36 -13.18 -18.71 -18.77
CA LEU A 36 -13.93 -19.89 -19.26
C LEU A 36 -13.49 -20.30 -20.67
N ALA A 37 -13.35 -19.33 -21.58
CA ALA A 37 -12.89 -19.57 -22.95
C ALA A 37 -11.45 -20.08 -22.99
N SER A 38 -10.60 -19.70 -22.02
CA SER A 38 -9.22 -20.16 -21.94
C SER A 38 -9.10 -21.69 -21.80
N SER A 39 -10.12 -22.35 -21.22
CA SER A 39 -10.24 -23.81 -21.13
C SER A 39 -10.46 -24.50 -22.49
N LEU A 40 -10.98 -23.79 -23.48
CA LEU A 40 -11.14 -24.31 -24.85
C LEU A 40 -9.93 -23.96 -25.74
N ALA A 41 -9.21 -22.90 -25.39
CA ALA A 41 -8.08 -22.36 -26.14
C ALA A 41 -6.70 -22.78 -25.57
N LEU A 42 -6.61 -23.83 -24.75
CA LEU A 42 -5.35 -24.38 -24.20
C LEU A 42 -4.20 -24.49 -25.22
N PRO A 43 -4.39 -25.03 -26.44
CA PRO A 43 -3.28 -25.18 -27.39
C PRO A 43 -2.68 -23.82 -27.78
N LEU A 44 -3.49 -22.77 -27.88
CA LEU A 44 -3.02 -21.41 -28.17
C LEU A 44 -2.34 -20.76 -26.96
N LEU A 45 -2.86 -20.99 -25.75
CA LEU A 45 -2.26 -20.48 -24.52
C LEU A 45 -0.90 -21.12 -24.19
N SER A 46 -0.67 -22.36 -24.63
CA SER A 46 0.59 -23.08 -24.39
C SER A 46 1.81 -22.45 -25.08
N VAL A 47 1.58 -21.58 -26.09
CA VAL A 47 2.63 -20.83 -26.79
C VAL A 47 3.21 -19.73 -25.89
N VAL A 48 2.48 -19.28 -24.86
CA VAL A 48 2.94 -18.24 -23.94
C VAL A 48 3.86 -18.85 -22.89
N PRO A 49 5.16 -18.48 -22.86
CA PRO A 49 6.11 -19.07 -21.92
C PRO A 49 5.86 -18.56 -20.49
N LEU A 50 5.96 -19.47 -19.51
CA LEU A 50 5.82 -19.15 -18.08
C LEU A 50 6.64 -17.93 -17.60
N PRO A 51 7.88 -17.69 -18.09
CA PRO A 51 8.62 -16.46 -17.81
C PRO A 51 7.84 -15.16 -18.03
N VAL A 52 7.04 -15.06 -19.10
CA VAL A 52 6.28 -13.84 -19.41
C VAL A 52 5.19 -13.59 -18.37
N VAL A 53 4.45 -14.64 -18.00
CA VAL A 53 3.42 -14.58 -16.96
C VAL A 53 4.05 -14.18 -15.63
N SER A 54 5.19 -14.76 -15.27
CA SER A 54 5.92 -14.41 -14.05
C SER A 54 6.37 -12.93 -14.03
N GLY A 55 6.78 -12.38 -15.17
CA GLY A 55 7.14 -10.97 -15.32
C GLY A 55 5.95 -10.04 -15.10
N VAL A 56 4.77 -10.40 -15.64
CA VAL A 56 3.52 -9.66 -15.40
C VAL A 56 3.13 -9.71 -13.93
N PHE A 57 3.20 -10.88 -13.28
CA PHE A 57 2.95 -11.02 -11.84
C PHE A 57 3.90 -10.15 -11.01
N LEU A 58 5.18 -10.11 -11.34
CA LEU A 58 6.15 -9.26 -10.64
C LEU A 58 5.83 -7.77 -10.78
N HIS A 59 5.45 -7.33 -11.98
CA HIS A 59 5.05 -5.93 -12.22
C HIS A 59 3.78 -5.56 -11.45
N LEU A 60 2.78 -6.44 -11.43
CA LEU A 60 1.57 -6.27 -10.63
C LEU A 60 1.90 -6.20 -9.14
N GLY A 61 2.75 -7.10 -8.65
CA GLY A 61 3.23 -7.09 -7.26
C GLY A 61 3.92 -5.78 -6.90
N ARG A 62 4.83 -5.29 -7.75
CA ARG A 62 5.49 -3.99 -7.56
C ARG A 62 4.50 -2.82 -7.49
N ARG A 63 3.47 -2.81 -8.34
CA ARG A 63 2.42 -1.78 -8.32
C ARG A 63 1.59 -1.81 -7.04
N VAL A 64 1.21 -3.00 -6.57
CA VAL A 64 0.48 -3.16 -5.29
C VAL A 64 1.32 -2.67 -4.11
N VAL A 65 2.62 -2.99 -4.08
CA VAL A 65 3.53 -2.52 -3.03
C VAL A 65 3.74 -1.01 -3.10
N ALA A 66 3.86 -0.43 -4.31
CA ALA A 66 4.05 1.00 -4.50
C ALA A 66 2.83 1.85 -4.11
N GLY A 67 1.61 1.31 -4.26
CA GLY A 67 0.38 2.00 -3.83
C GLY A 67 0.08 1.89 -2.33
N ASN A 68 0.96 1.24 -1.56
CA ASN A 68 0.76 1.07 -0.12
C ASN A 68 1.41 2.23 0.66
N LEU A 69 0.57 3.06 1.28
CA LEU A 69 0.97 4.22 2.08
C LEU A 69 1.95 3.87 3.20
N PHE A 70 1.79 2.72 3.85
CA PHE A 70 2.72 2.27 4.90
C PHE A 70 4.11 1.96 4.33
N VAL A 71 4.17 1.32 3.17
CA VAL A 71 5.46 1.01 2.51
C VAL A 71 6.10 2.28 1.99
N GLU A 72 5.33 3.21 1.44
CA GLU A 72 5.81 4.51 1.01
C GLU A 72 6.42 5.31 2.17
N ARG A 73 5.72 5.39 3.30
CA ARG A 73 6.26 6.02 4.53
C ARG A 73 7.49 5.32 5.07
N CYS A 74 7.49 3.99 5.09
CA CYS A 74 8.70 3.25 5.45
C CYS A 74 9.84 3.63 4.49
N LYS A 75 9.61 3.59 3.18
CA LYS A 75 10.62 3.91 2.18
C LYS A 75 11.19 5.33 2.35
N LYS A 76 10.33 6.35 2.53
CA LYS A 76 10.76 7.71 2.86
C LYS A 76 11.61 7.70 4.13
N LEU A 77 11.15 7.08 5.20
CA LEU A 77 11.89 7.02 6.46
C LEU A 77 13.26 6.31 6.37
N TRP A 78 13.38 5.27 5.53
CA TRP A 78 14.63 4.54 5.36
C TRP A 78 15.62 5.26 4.43
N LEU A 79 15.14 5.98 3.42
CA LEU A 79 15.98 6.68 2.44
C LEU A 79 16.34 8.12 2.86
N GLU A 80 15.47 8.79 3.62
CA GLU A 80 15.49 10.24 3.82
C GLU A 80 16.12 10.64 5.16
N LYS A 81 17.22 9.97 5.52
CA LYS A 81 18.01 10.31 6.71
C LYS A 81 18.93 11.53 6.49
N GLY A 82 18.95 12.12 5.29
CA GLY A 82 19.97 13.11 4.89
C GLY A 82 19.48 14.37 4.17
N THR A 83 18.24 14.45 3.70
CA THR A 83 17.76 15.67 3.01
C THR A 83 16.27 15.79 3.22
N LEU A 84 15.86 16.58 4.23
CA LEU A 84 14.49 17.06 4.26
C LEU A 84 14.29 17.91 3.01
N ASP A 85 13.53 17.41 2.03
CA ASP A 85 13.01 18.29 1.00
C ASP A 85 12.12 19.34 1.70
N PRO A 86 12.36 20.66 1.55
CA PRO A 86 11.54 21.70 2.15
C PRO A 86 10.06 21.69 1.72
N ARG A 87 9.69 20.80 0.79
CA ARG A 87 8.32 20.56 0.31
C ARG A 87 7.57 19.46 1.06
N VAL A 88 8.20 18.77 2.01
CA VAL A 88 7.56 17.69 2.76
C VAL A 88 6.60 18.26 3.81
N ASP A 89 5.31 17.98 3.61
CA ASP A 89 4.16 18.52 4.34
C ASP A 89 4.27 18.45 5.87
N GLY A 90 3.54 19.36 6.52
CA GLY A 90 3.59 19.63 7.96
C GLY A 90 3.49 18.39 8.85
N ALA A 91 2.73 17.36 8.46
CA ALA A 91 2.58 16.13 9.24
C ALA A 91 3.87 15.28 9.34
N GLU A 92 4.63 15.18 8.25
CA GLU A 92 5.89 14.42 8.23
C GLU A 92 6.98 15.20 9.00
N ARG A 93 7.02 16.54 8.89
CA ARG A 93 7.90 17.40 9.70
C ARG A 93 7.60 17.31 11.20
N GLU A 94 6.34 17.27 11.58
CA GLU A 94 5.94 17.18 12.98
C GLU A 94 6.36 15.84 13.60
N MET A 95 6.31 14.76 12.82
CA MET A 95 6.94 13.48 13.20
C MET A 95 8.46 13.57 13.34
N VAL A 96 9.15 14.33 12.48
CA VAL A 96 10.60 14.60 12.61
C VAL A 96 10.93 15.22 13.95
N ALA A 97 10.21 16.30 14.28
CA ALA A 97 10.43 17.06 15.50
C ALA A 97 10.17 16.23 16.77
N LEU A 98 9.26 15.25 16.71
CA LEU A 98 8.94 14.37 17.84
C LEU A 98 10.03 13.32 18.13
N GLY A 99 11.02 13.10 17.25
CA GLY A 99 12.19 12.25 17.50
C GLY A 99 11.90 10.74 17.66
N ARG A 100 10.66 10.30 17.45
CA ARG A 100 10.19 8.91 17.72
C ARG A 100 10.36 7.94 16.56
N TRP A 101 11.31 8.21 15.66
CA TRP A 101 11.60 7.41 14.47
C TRP A 101 12.05 5.98 14.75
N ALA A 102 12.78 5.78 15.85
CA ALA A 102 13.22 4.46 16.25
C ALA A 102 12.02 3.57 16.63
N VAL A 103 11.02 4.16 17.30
CA VAL A 103 9.81 3.47 17.73
C VAL A 103 9.01 2.98 16.53
N PHE A 104 8.78 3.85 15.54
CA PHE A 104 8.06 3.47 14.32
C PHE A 104 8.76 2.37 13.54
N ARG A 105 10.07 2.47 13.31
CA ARG A 105 10.82 1.42 12.60
C ARG A 105 10.78 0.10 13.35
N PHE A 106 10.89 0.12 14.67
CA PHE A 106 10.82 -1.08 15.50
C PHE A 106 9.43 -1.73 15.44
N THR A 107 8.36 -0.95 15.58
CA THR A 107 6.98 -1.46 15.48
C THR A 107 6.68 -2.01 14.08
N ALA A 108 7.10 -1.32 13.03
CA ALA A 108 6.95 -1.77 11.64
C ALA A 108 7.68 -3.09 11.38
N ALA A 109 8.94 -3.20 11.82
CA ALA A 109 9.74 -4.42 11.68
C ALA A 109 9.15 -5.58 12.51
N ALA A 110 8.75 -5.34 13.76
CA ALA A 110 8.13 -6.34 14.62
C ALA A 110 6.81 -6.86 14.03
N CYS A 111 5.98 -5.96 13.47
CA CYS A 111 4.74 -6.32 12.80
C CYS A 111 5.01 -7.19 11.56
N LEU A 112 5.93 -6.77 10.69
CA LEU A 112 6.29 -7.51 9.49
C LEU A 112 6.88 -8.89 9.81
N LEU A 113 7.75 -8.98 10.82
CA LEU A 113 8.37 -10.23 11.24
C LEU A 113 7.36 -11.19 11.86
N GLY A 114 6.42 -10.67 12.66
CA GLY A 114 5.29 -11.45 13.18
C GLY A 114 4.41 -11.99 12.06
N LEU A 115 4.03 -11.14 11.10
CA LEU A 115 3.26 -11.55 9.93
C LEU A 115 4.00 -12.61 9.09
N LEU A 116 5.31 -12.46 8.92
CA LEU A 116 6.12 -13.41 8.17
C LEU A 116 6.20 -14.76 8.88
N ALA A 117 6.38 -14.77 10.20
CA ALA A 117 6.37 -15.99 11.00
C ALA A 117 5.03 -16.72 10.90
N LEU A 118 3.90 -15.99 10.93
CA LEU A 118 2.58 -16.56 10.69
C LEU A 118 2.45 -17.13 9.28
N ARG A 119 2.91 -16.40 8.26
CA ARG A 119 2.88 -16.84 6.87
C ARG A 119 3.75 -18.07 6.61
N CYS A 120 4.87 -18.22 7.33
CA CYS A 120 5.74 -19.39 7.28
C CYS A 120 5.16 -20.62 7.99
N ASN A 121 4.10 -20.46 8.81
CA ASN A 121 3.49 -21.58 9.52
C ASN A 121 2.34 -22.20 8.69
N PRO A 122 2.54 -23.37 8.06
CA PRO A 122 1.54 -23.99 7.20
C PRO A 122 0.29 -24.45 7.96
N SER A 123 0.39 -24.75 9.26
CA SER A 123 -0.77 -25.16 10.07
C SER A 123 -1.73 -24.01 10.36
N THR A 124 -1.29 -22.76 10.26
CA THR A 124 -2.13 -21.56 10.49
C THR A 124 -2.63 -20.92 9.20
N ALA A 125 -2.11 -21.37 8.04
CA ALA A 125 -2.38 -20.78 6.73
C ALA A 125 -3.83 -20.99 6.22
N LEU A 126 -4.53 -22.04 6.70
CA LEU A 126 -5.90 -22.35 6.28
C LEU A 126 -6.94 -21.39 6.86
N VAL A 127 -6.57 -20.59 7.86
CA VAL A 127 -7.44 -19.58 8.46
C VAL A 127 -7.08 -18.23 7.85
N PHE A 128 -7.59 -17.94 6.65
CA PHE A 128 -7.50 -16.63 5.99
C PHE A 128 -7.72 -15.42 6.93
N PRO A 129 -8.63 -15.44 7.93
CA PRO A 129 -8.80 -14.32 8.87
C PRO A 129 -7.74 -14.24 9.98
N SER A 130 -6.85 -15.23 10.13
CA SER A 130 -5.85 -15.24 11.22
C SER A 130 -4.86 -14.08 11.11
N VAL A 131 -4.39 -13.79 9.91
CA VAL A 131 -3.49 -12.66 9.62
C VAL A 131 -4.15 -11.33 9.97
N ILE A 132 -5.41 -11.16 9.55
CA ILE A 132 -6.21 -9.96 9.83
C ILE A 132 -6.47 -9.85 11.34
N GLY A 133 -6.77 -10.96 12.02
CA GLY A 133 -6.98 -11.00 13.47
C GLY A 133 -5.73 -10.62 14.27
N VAL A 134 -4.55 -11.09 13.88
CA VAL A 134 -3.28 -10.68 14.52
C VAL A 134 -3.01 -9.20 14.28
N LEU A 135 -3.21 -8.69 13.07
CA LEU A 135 -3.11 -7.25 12.79
C LEU A 135 -4.06 -6.43 13.64
N MET A 136 -5.29 -6.91 13.84
CA MET A 136 -6.28 -6.27 14.70
C MET A 136 -5.82 -6.25 16.17
N LEU A 137 -5.24 -7.34 16.67
CA LEU A 137 -4.67 -7.39 18.04
C LEU A 137 -3.48 -6.44 18.21
N VAL A 138 -2.57 -6.39 17.22
CA VAL A 138 -1.45 -5.44 17.21
C VAL A 138 -2.00 -4.00 17.24
N ARG A 139 -3.00 -3.69 16.42
CA ARG A 139 -3.63 -2.37 16.39
C ARG A 139 -4.31 -1.98 17.70
N VAL A 140 -4.99 -2.90 18.37
CA VAL A 140 -5.73 -2.60 19.61
C VAL A 140 -4.82 -2.59 20.84
N LYS A 141 -3.80 -3.44 20.91
CA LYS A 141 -2.99 -3.60 22.14
C LYS A 141 -1.58 -3.03 22.08
N LEU A 142 -0.92 -3.07 20.92
CA LEU A 142 0.49 -2.66 20.79
C LEU A 142 0.60 -1.19 20.38
N VAL A 143 -0.18 -0.78 19.37
CA VAL A 143 -0.14 0.59 18.82
C VAL A 143 -0.49 1.67 19.86
N PRO A 144 -1.52 1.55 20.72
CA PRO A 144 -1.86 2.58 21.71
C PRO A 144 -0.86 2.66 22.87
N ARG A 145 -0.03 1.62 23.08
CA ARG A 145 1.04 1.63 24.08
C ARG A 145 2.29 2.34 23.58
N MET A 146 2.52 2.32 22.28
CA MET A 146 3.76 2.83 21.67
C MET A 146 3.60 4.23 21.06
N PHE A 147 2.39 4.74 20.86
CA PHE A 147 2.12 6.02 20.20
C PHE A 147 1.01 6.82 20.90
N SER A 148 1.14 8.15 20.88
CA SER A 148 0.06 9.05 21.34
C SER A 148 -1.06 9.15 20.30
N ARG A 149 -2.25 9.62 20.73
CA ARG A 149 -3.38 9.87 19.80
C ARG A 149 -3.06 10.93 18.74
N ARG A 150 -2.17 11.88 19.03
CA ARG A 150 -1.72 12.89 18.05
C ARG A 150 -0.85 12.24 16.98
N GLU A 151 0.08 11.39 17.39
CA GLU A 151 0.94 10.64 16.48
C GLU A 151 0.13 9.70 15.60
N LEU A 152 -0.81 8.92 16.15
CA LEU A 152 -1.65 8.03 15.33
C LEU A 152 -2.37 8.78 14.20
N ARG A 153 -2.87 9.98 14.49
CA ARG A 153 -3.56 10.79 13.48
C ARG A 153 -2.60 11.22 12.36
N LEU A 154 -1.38 11.61 12.70
CA LEU A 154 -0.33 11.92 11.72
C LEU A 154 0.11 10.69 10.91
N LEU A 155 0.04 9.48 11.49
CA LEU A 155 0.24 8.23 10.76
C LEU A 155 -0.93 7.87 9.83
N ASP A 156 -2.16 8.32 10.13
CA ASP A 156 -3.36 7.93 9.38
C ASP A 156 -3.74 8.94 8.28
N THR A 157 -3.16 10.14 8.26
CA THR A 157 -3.39 11.14 7.18
C THR A 157 -2.87 10.65 5.84
N ALA A 158 -3.37 11.17 4.71
CA ALA A 158 -2.73 10.90 3.43
C ALA A 158 -1.39 11.67 3.33
N ILE A 159 -0.43 11.11 2.60
CA ILE A 159 0.78 11.85 2.23
C ILE A 159 0.34 12.91 1.20
N GLY A 160 0.56 14.20 1.48
CA GLY A 160 0.10 15.30 0.62
C GLY A 160 -1.04 16.15 1.20
N ASP A 161 -1.71 15.69 2.26
CA ASP A 161 -2.78 16.46 2.92
C ASP A 161 -2.22 17.31 4.06
N SER A 162 -2.29 18.64 3.90
CA SER A 162 -2.07 19.60 4.98
C SER A 162 -3.28 19.64 5.91
N LEU A 163 -3.09 19.30 7.18
CA LEU A 163 -4.05 19.57 8.27
C LEU A 163 -4.25 21.08 8.48
#